data_AF-A0A933HRT2-F1
#
_entry.id   AF-A0A933HRT2-F1
#
_cell.length_a   1.000
_cell.length_b   1.000
_cell.length_c   1.000
_cell.angle_alpha   90.00
_cell.angle_beta   90.00
_cell.angle_gamma   90.00
#
_symmetry.space_group_name_H-M   'P 1'
#
loop_
_entity.id
_entity.type
_entity.pdbx_description
1 polymer ?
#
loop_
_entity_poly.entity_id
_entity_poly.type
_entity_poly.pdbx_seq_one_letter_code
_entity_poly.pdbx_strand_id
1 'polypeptide(L)'
;MKARALHYRSRVVGLALIVSLAWLAACAPAAPTPTRYPTRTPRSLGPTKVARIAPTDTPHPTRTPRPTRTRIPTSVHTPTRANTPIKKKTRPTATTAADSAGAASTAPATSEPTAAPTEATPPTATPTDAPIENSSLALDAACDTSGGGDYGLLGAGGREGRPPEAHADLNLAVRGYKVVNGFRGLVDYDGTTDADAPQLWGLFADRRTPDIAHTYQVYDWDWGPNARADLIEDFEVTMVGFVVSDGESIYTPDFGHEIGDGYVALVLYADPHRITLKYTGEDNVIEGYTLHLEGICVYASLLNLYNARQQGGRGALPALRPGQPIGYVSGNEVGVAIRDRGAFLDPRSRKDWWQGR
;
A
#
# COMPACT_ATOMS: atom_id res chain seq x y z
N MET A 1 29.24 -3.30 68.75
CA MET A 1 28.96 -2.02 69.42
C MET A 1 28.05 -1.20 68.52
N LYS A 2 26.81 -1.00 68.97
CA LYS A 2 25.72 -0.32 68.25
C LYS A 2 25.66 1.13 68.76
N ALA A 3 25.60 2.11 67.88
CA ALA A 3 25.25 3.48 68.23
C ALA A 3 24.20 4.01 67.25
N ARG A 4 22.96 3.99 67.72
CA ARG A 4 21.84 4.79 67.20
C ARG A 4 21.96 6.19 67.83
N ALA A 5 21.91 7.24 67.03
CA ALA A 5 21.35 8.53 67.41
C ALA A 5 21.33 9.46 66.19
N LEU A 6 20.15 9.76 65.65
CA LEU A 6 19.73 11.13 65.36
C LEU A 6 18.25 11.12 64.93
N HIS A 7 17.38 11.34 65.91
CA HIS A 7 16.01 11.82 65.73
C HIS A 7 16.03 13.30 66.11
N TYR A 8 16.17 14.20 65.15
CA TYR A 8 15.78 15.61 65.33
C TYR A 8 15.76 16.34 63.99
N ARG A 9 14.58 16.43 63.37
CA ARG A 9 14.15 17.48 62.42
C ARG A 9 12.85 17.04 61.75
N SER A 10 11.78 17.10 62.52
CA SER A 10 10.42 17.13 62.03
C SER A 10 9.70 18.22 62.83
N ARG A 11 8.80 18.97 62.17
CA ARG A 11 7.95 20.07 62.69
C ARG A 11 8.49 21.50 62.56
N VAL A 12 8.66 22.03 61.35
CA VAL A 12 8.46 23.49 61.12
C VAL A 12 7.83 23.85 59.76
N VAL A 13 7.91 23.03 58.70
CA VAL A 13 7.51 23.52 57.35
C VAL A 13 6.04 23.22 56.95
N GLY A 14 5.26 22.57 57.83
CA GLY A 14 3.89 22.12 57.54
C GLY A 14 2.77 23.13 57.81
N LEU A 15 3.04 24.44 57.87
CA LEU A 15 2.03 25.45 58.28
C LEU A 15 1.99 26.72 57.40
N ALA A 16 2.42 26.63 56.14
CA ALA A 16 2.45 27.78 55.22
C ALA A 16 1.66 27.58 53.90
N LEU A 17 0.85 26.51 53.79
CA LEU A 17 0.18 26.16 52.52
C LEU A 17 -1.34 25.95 52.65
N ILE A 18 -1.97 26.43 53.72
CA ILE A 18 -3.43 26.32 53.96
C ILE A 18 -4.14 27.69 53.96
N VAL A 19 -3.43 28.81 53.81
CA VAL A 19 -4.04 30.16 53.83
C VAL A 19 -4.23 30.78 52.42
N SER A 20 -3.73 30.14 51.36
CA SER A 20 -3.80 30.71 50.00
C SER A 20 -4.98 30.23 49.15
N LEU A 21 -5.91 29.43 49.70
CA LEU A 21 -7.07 28.88 48.98
C LEU A 21 -8.43 29.50 49.35
N ALA A 22 -8.44 30.72 49.89
CA ALA A 22 -9.66 31.38 50.36
C ALA A 22 -9.98 32.75 49.69
N TRP A 23 -9.29 33.14 48.61
CA TRP A 23 -9.42 34.47 48.01
C TRP A 23 -9.62 34.50 46.48
N LEU A 24 -10.23 33.47 45.88
CA LEU A 24 -10.62 33.46 44.46
C LEU A 24 -12.04 32.90 44.22
N ALA A 25 -12.97 33.19 45.14
CA ALA A 25 -14.39 32.88 44.98
C ALA A 25 -15.26 34.15 45.10
N ALA A 26 -14.99 35.15 44.25
CA ALA A 26 -15.84 36.33 44.12
C ALA A 26 -15.62 37.01 42.76
N CYS A 27 -16.20 36.43 41.70
CA CYS A 27 -16.67 37.10 40.47
C CYS A 27 -16.95 36.03 39.40
N ALA A 28 -18.03 35.28 39.57
CA ALA A 28 -18.66 34.56 38.46
C ALA A 28 -19.83 35.41 37.95
N PRO A 29 -19.91 35.74 36.65
CA PRO A 29 -21.09 36.39 36.10
C PRO A 29 -22.29 35.44 36.17
N ALA A 30 -23.45 35.97 36.56
CA ALA A 30 -24.70 35.23 36.66
C ALA A 30 -25.04 34.54 35.33
N ALA A 31 -25.22 33.23 35.37
CA ALA A 31 -25.71 32.46 34.24
C ALA A 31 -27.12 32.95 33.84
N PRO A 32 -27.42 33.10 32.54
CA PRO A 32 -28.75 33.49 32.09
C PRO A 32 -29.77 32.40 32.45
N THR A 33 -30.87 32.84 33.06
CA THR A 33 -32.04 32.03 33.41
C THR A 33 -32.54 31.26 32.19
N PRO A 34 -32.72 29.92 32.25
CA PRO A 34 -33.29 29.17 31.14
C PRO A 34 -34.73 29.63 30.91
N THR A 35 -34.98 30.27 29.77
CA THR A 35 -36.31 30.60 29.31
C THR A 35 -37.05 29.30 29.00
N ARG A 36 -38.07 28.96 29.80
CA ARG A 36 -38.98 27.86 29.50
C ARG A 36 -39.72 28.19 28.19
N TYR A 37 -39.37 27.50 27.12
CA TYR A 37 -40.20 27.48 25.92
C TYR A 37 -41.53 26.79 26.25
N PRO A 38 -42.68 27.34 25.81
CA PRO A 38 -43.96 26.67 26.00
C PRO A 38 -43.98 25.37 25.20
N THR A 39 -44.19 24.26 25.91
CA THR A 39 -44.42 22.94 25.33
C THR A 39 -45.64 23.01 24.42
N ARG A 40 -45.42 22.96 23.11
CA ARG A 40 -46.48 22.86 22.11
C ARG A 40 -47.10 21.47 22.22
N THR A 41 -48.36 21.43 22.63
CA THR A 41 -49.18 20.21 22.66
C THR A 41 -49.23 19.59 21.25
N PRO A 42 -48.91 18.30 21.07
CA PRO A 42 -49.04 17.65 19.78
C PRO A 42 -50.52 17.62 19.39
N ARG A 43 -50.82 18.21 18.23
CA ARG A 43 -52.14 18.19 17.61
C ARG A 43 -52.41 16.75 17.16
N SER A 44 -53.37 16.10 17.79
CA SER A 44 -53.90 14.80 17.37
C SER A 44 -54.36 14.88 15.91
N LEU A 45 -53.60 14.26 15.01
CA LEU A 45 -54.04 13.97 13.65
C LEU A 45 -54.89 12.69 13.73
N GLY A 46 -56.18 12.84 13.42
CA GLY A 46 -57.12 11.72 13.37
C GLY A 46 -56.69 10.64 12.36
N PRO A 47 -57.24 9.42 12.49
CA PRO A 47 -56.80 8.27 11.72
C PRO A 47 -57.07 8.49 10.23
N THR A 48 -56.00 8.61 9.45
CA THR A 48 -56.07 8.54 7.99
C THR A 48 -56.37 7.08 7.63
N LYS A 49 -57.54 6.83 7.02
CA LYS A 49 -57.87 5.54 6.39
C LYS A 49 -56.86 5.28 5.26
N VAL A 50 -55.84 4.47 5.54
CA VAL A 50 -54.98 3.90 4.51
C VAL A 50 -55.72 2.70 3.91
N ALA A 51 -56.03 2.78 2.62
CA ALA A 51 -56.53 1.65 1.85
C ALA A 51 -55.47 0.54 1.86
N ARG A 52 -55.86 -0.64 2.34
CA ARG A 52 -55.04 -1.85 2.34
C ARG A 52 -54.88 -2.32 0.89
N ILE A 53 -53.74 -2.03 0.28
CA ILE A 53 -53.32 -2.66 -0.97
C ILE A 53 -52.93 -4.11 -0.63
N ALA A 54 -53.50 -5.06 -1.37
CA ALA A 54 -53.19 -6.48 -1.22
C ALA A 54 -51.69 -6.74 -1.51
N PRO A 55 -51.04 -7.69 -0.82
CA PRO A 55 -49.65 -8.02 -1.09
C PRO A 55 -49.53 -8.57 -2.51
N THR A 56 -48.76 -7.88 -3.35
CA THR A 56 -48.30 -8.40 -4.63
C THR A 56 -47.20 -9.40 -4.36
N ASP A 57 -47.40 -10.66 -4.75
CA ASP A 57 -46.37 -11.69 -4.73
C ASP A 57 -45.13 -11.18 -5.46
N THR A 58 -44.07 -10.97 -4.70
CA THR A 58 -42.77 -10.57 -5.24
C THR A 58 -42.13 -11.81 -5.85
N PRO A 59 -41.79 -11.81 -7.16
CA PRO A 59 -41.17 -12.97 -7.78
C PRO A 59 -39.83 -13.27 -7.10
N HIS A 60 -39.69 -14.52 -6.68
CA HIS A 60 -38.48 -15.09 -6.10
C HIS A 60 -37.32 -14.96 -7.12
N PRO A 61 -36.15 -14.42 -6.75
CA PRO A 61 -35.04 -14.30 -7.68
C PRO A 61 -34.60 -15.71 -8.10
N THR A 62 -34.78 -16.00 -9.39
CA THR A 62 -34.26 -17.22 -10.01
C THR A 62 -32.74 -17.17 -9.93
N ARG A 63 -32.19 -18.14 -9.20
CA ARG A 63 -30.75 -18.35 -9.00
C ARG A 63 -30.07 -18.44 -10.37
N THR A 64 -29.39 -17.37 -10.77
CA THR A 64 -28.63 -17.32 -12.02
C THR A 64 -27.50 -18.35 -11.95
N PRO A 65 -27.33 -19.21 -12.98
CA PRO A 65 -26.23 -20.16 -13.00
C PRO A 65 -24.89 -19.43 -13.01
N ARG A 66 -24.01 -19.89 -12.12
CA ARG A 66 -22.61 -19.51 -11.96
C ARG A 66 -21.90 -19.47 -13.33
N PRO A 67 -21.31 -18.35 -13.76
CA PRO A 67 -20.51 -18.35 -14.98
C PRO A 67 -19.27 -19.22 -14.78
N THR A 68 -19.07 -20.15 -15.70
CA THR A 68 -17.88 -20.98 -15.78
C THR A 68 -16.66 -20.11 -16.05
N ARG A 69 -15.69 -20.24 -15.16
CA ARG A 69 -14.40 -19.55 -15.05
C ARG A 69 -13.59 -19.67 -16.35
N THR A 70 -13.19 -18.54 -16.95
CA THR A 70 -12.07 -18.52 -17.91
C THR A 70 -10.82 -18.18 -17.13
N ARG A 71 -9.88 -19.13 -17.07
CA ARG A 71 -8.53 -18.94 -16.54
C ARG A 71 -7.89 -17.83 -17.37
N ILE A 72 -7.50 -16.71 -16.76
CA ILE A 72 -6.64 -15.73 -17.43
C ILE A 72 -5.33 -16.48 -17.73
N PRO A 73 -4.96 -16.68 -19.00
CA PRO A 73 -3.65 -17.21 -19.31
C PRO A 73 -2.63 -16.13 -18.93
N THR A 74 -1.69 -16.48 -18.05
CA THR A 74 -0.45 -15.72 -17.85
C THR A 74 0.29 -15.75 -19.18
N SER A 75 -0.01 -14.80 -20.05
CA SER A 75 0.72 -14.59 -21.29
C SER A 75 2.03 -13.90 -20.91
N VAL A 76 3.14 -14.42 -21.43
CA VAL A 76 4.46 -13.78 -21.30
C VAL A 76 4.36 -12.40 -21.98
N HIS A 77 4.16 -11.35 -21.18
CA HIS A 77 4.00 -10.00 -21.69
C HIS A 77 5.36 -9.38 -21.94
N THR A 78 5.68 -9.22 -23.23
CA THR A 78 6.82 -8.41 -23.66
C THR A 78 6.37 -6.94 -23.67
N PRO A 79 6.92 -6.05 -22.83
CA PRO A 79 6.55 -4.64 -22.84
C PRO A 79 6.93 -4.01 -24.17
N THR A 80 5.98 -3.41 -24.88
CA THR A 80 6.27 -2.64 -26.09
C THR A 80 6.78 -1.26 -25.70
N ARG A 81 8.12 -1.11 -25.67
CA ARG A 81 8.78 0.18 -25.45
C ARG A 81 8.63 1.08 -26.69
N ALA A 82 7.86 2.16 -26.59
CA ALA A 82 7.79 3.18 -27.64
C ALA A 82 9.04 4.09 -27.61
N ASN A 83 10.10 3.69 -28.31
CA ASN A 83 11.19 4.59 -28.70
C ASN A 83 11.01 4.99 -30.18
N THR A 84 10.92 6.29 -30.44
CA THR A 84 10.86 6.89 -31.78
C THR A 84 12.07 6.48 -32.64
N PRO A 85 11.88 6.09 -33.92
CA PRO A 85 12.97 5.53 -34.73
C PRO A 85 13.91 6.60 -35.28
N ILE A 86 15.21 6.49 -34.97
CA ILE A 86 16.29 7.15 -35.72
C ILE A 86 16.59 6.32 -36.97
N LYS A 87 16.53 6.98 -38.13
CA LYS A 87 16.71 6.45 -39.48
C LYS A 87 17.99 5.61 -39.64
N LYS A 88 17.81 4.33 -40.01
CA LYS A 88 18.89 3.46 -40.51
C LYS A 88 19.06 3.68 -42.02
N LYS A 89 20.30 3.91 -42.46
CA LYS A 89 20.69 4.08 -43.87
C LYS A 89 21.06 2.71 -44.43
N THR A 90 20.32 2.25 -45.45
CA THR A 90 20.54 0.97 -46.14
C THR A 90 21.33 1.18 -47.44
N ARG A 91 22.27 0.26 -47.76
CA ARG A 91 22.66 -0.12 -49.14
C ARG A 91 23.51 -1.42 -49.11
N PRO A 92 23.64 -2.18 -50.22
CA PRO A 92 23.10 -3.54 -50.25
C PRO A 92 23.99 -4.62 -50.92
N THR A 93 23.52 -5.87 -50.84
CA THR A 93 23.67 -7.04 -51.73
C THR A 93 25.05 -7.59 -52.12
N ALA A 94 25.26 -8.91 -51.93
CA ALA A 94 25.39 -9.91 -53.00
C ALA A 94 25.57 -11.34 -52.44
N THR A 95 24.74 -12.26 -52.92
CA THR A 95 24.83 -13.72 -52.76
C THR A 95 25.46 -14.31 -54.02
N THR A 96 26.42 -15.24 -53.92
CA THR A 96 26.67 -16.26 -54.96
C THR A 96 27.32 -17.52 -54.36
N ALA A 97 27.12 -18.65 -55.04
CA ALA A 97 27.09 -20.03 -54.58
C ALA A 97 28.45 -20.80 -54.58
N ALA A 98 28.36 -22.06 -54.14
CA ALA A 98 29.35 -23.13 -53.97
C ALA A 98 30.25 -23.46 -55.18
N ASP A 99 31.45 -24.04 -54.96
CA ASP A 99 31.74 -25.48 -55.15
C ASP A 99 33.21 -25.88 -54.78
N SER A 100 33.51 -27.18 -54.90
CA SER A 100 34.48 -28.01 -54.16
C SER A 100 35.88 -28.27 -54.79
N ALA A 101 36.83 -28.67 -53.92
CA ALA A 101 37.97 -29.63 -54.09
C ALA A 101 39.27 -29.33 -54.89
N GLY A 102 40.44 -29.56 -54.23
CA GLY A 102 41.50 -30.46 -54.77
C GLY A 102 42.94 -29.94 -55.06
N ALA A 103 43.89 -30.32 -54.17
CA ALA A 103 45.29 -30.78 -54.41
C ALA A 103 46.52 -29.83 -54.55
N ALA A 104 47.40 -29.94 -53.52
CA ALA A 104 48.88 -30.09 -53.47
C ALA A 104 49.86 -29.11 -54.15
N SER A 105 50.83 -28.56 -53.37
CA SER A 105 52.26 -28.97 -53.36
C SER A 105 53.25 -27.91 -52.78
N THR A 106 54.09 -28.37 -51.83
CA THR A 106 55.46 -27.97 -51.40
C THR A 106 55.82 -26.58 -50.81
N ALA A 107 56.55 -26.61 -49.69
CA ALA A 107 57.14 -25.52 -48.88
C ALA A 107 58.47 -24.95 -49.48
N PRO A 108 59.04 -23.83 -48.97
CA PRO A 108 59.79 -23.86 -47.70
C PRO A 108 59.60 -22.65 -46.76
N ALA A 109 60.09 -22.84 -45.54
CA ALA A 109 59.95 -21.98 -44.37
C ALA A 109 60.68 -20.63 -44.46
N THR A 110 60.06 -19.59 -43.89
CA THR A 110 60.76 -18.48 -43.21
C THR A 110 59.87 -18.03 -42.05
N SER A 111 60.46 -17.96 -40.88
CA SER A 111 59.87 -17.76 -39.55
C SER A 111 59.74 -16.28 -39.19
N GLU A 112 58.57 -15.86 -38.70
CA GLU A 112 58.38 -14.80 -37.68
C GLU A 112 56.94 -14.87 -37.11
N PRO A 113 56.69 -14.38 -35.87
CA PRO A 113 55.77 -15.04 -34.94
C PRO A 113 54.30 -14.63 -35.09
N THR A 114 53.44 -15.63 -35.20
CA THR A 114 51.98 -15.50 -35.08
C THR A 114 51.60 -15.26 -33.61
N ALA A 115 51.04 -14.09 -33.32
CA ALA A 115 50.35 -13.83 -32.06
C ALA A 115 49.10 -14.74 -31.96
N ALA A 116 49.05 -15.56 -30.91
CA ALA A 116 47.88 -16.31 -30.55
C ALA A 116 46.73 -15.35 -30.14
N PRO A 117 45.47 -15.66 -30.45
CA PRO A 117 44.36 -15.02 -29.76
C PRO A 117 44.41 -15.45 -28.30
N THR A 118 44.71 -14.50 -27.42
CA THR A 118 44.62 -14.67 -25.97
C THR A 118 43.21 -15.15 -25.61
N GLU A 119 43.13 -16.41 -25.20
CA GLU A 119 42.04 -16.97 -24.43
C GLU A 119 41.95 -16.15 -23.12
N ALA A 120 41.03 -15.17 -23.11
CA ALA A 120 40.81 -14.34 -21.95
C ALA A 120 40.18 -15.21 -20.85
N THR A 121 41.00 -15.50 -19.84
CA THR A 121 40.59 -16.10 -18.58
C THR A 121 39.39 -15.32 -18.03
N PRO A 122 38.28 -15.97 -17.63
CA PRO A 122 37.20 -15.26 -16.97
C PRO A 122 37.77 -14.60 -15.70
N PRO A 123 37.47 -13.32 -15.44
CA PRO A 123 37.95 -12.68 -14.23
C PRO A 123 37.39 -13.45 -13.03
N THR A 124 38.30 -14.01 -12.24
CA THR A 124 38.04 -14.43 -10.86
C THR A 124 37.61 -13.20 -10.08
N ALA A 125 36.30 -12.95 -10.02
CA ALA A 125 35.73 -11.98 -9.11
C ALA A 125 35.75 -12.59 -7.70
N THR A 126 36.78 -12.28 -6.92
CA THR A 126 36.69 -12.35 -5.47
C THR A 126 35.55 -11.44 -5.02
N PRO A 127 34.61 -11.92 -4.17
CA PRO A 127 33.45 -11.14 -3.78
C PRO A 127 33.88 -10.06 -2.79
N THR A 128 33.90 -8.82 -3.26
CA THR A 128 34.03 -7.64 -2.40
C THR A 128 33.05 -6.59 -2.90
N ASP A 129 32.22 -6.14 -1.95
CA ASP A 129 31.22 -5.06 -1.97
C ASP A 129 29.80 -5.38 -2.48
N ALA A 130 28.89 -5.74 -1.56
CA ALA A 130 27.55 -5.13 -1.52
C ALA A 130 27.72 -3.61 -1.25
N PRO A 131 26.85 -2.65 -1.67
CA PRO A 131 25.37 -2.74 -1.74
C PRO A 131 24.69 -1.96 -2.91
N ILE A 132 23.37 -2.08 -3.07
CA ILE A 132 22.52 -0.87 -3.24
C ILE A 132 21.32 -1.02 -2.28
N GLU A 133 21.49 -0.40 -1.11
CA GLU A 133 20.51 -0.23 -0.03
C GLU A 133 19.80 1.13 -0.09
N ASN A 134 19.70 1.77 -1.26
CA ASN A 134 19.23 3.16 -1.33
C ASN A 134 17.73 3.22 -1.61
N SER A 135 16.91 2.73 -0.68
CA SER A 135 15.52 3.17 -0.60
C SER A 135 15.46 4.49 0.18
N SER A 136 14.57 5.42 -0.18
CA SER A 136 14.27 6.61 0.63
C SER A 136 12.98 6.46 1.44
N LEU A 137 12.45 5.23 1.56
CA LEU A 137 11.31 4.95 2.41
C LEU A 137 11.67 5.19 3.88
N ALA A 138 10.86 6.02 4.53
CA ALA A 138 11.04 6.43 5.91
C ALA A 138 10.50 5.40 6.92
N LEU A 139 11.03 4.18 6.89
CA LEU A 139 10.51 3.04 7.68
C LEU A 139 10.81 3.13 9.18
N ASP A 140 11.75 3.99 9.58
CA ASP A 140 12.17 4.19 10.98
C ASP A 140 12.08 5.67 11.41
N ALA A 141 11.53 6.54 10.56
CA ALA A 141 11.45 7.96 10.85
C ALA A 141 10.47 8.22 12.01
N ALA A 142 10.73 9.23 12.85
CA ALA A 142 9.78 9.56 13.91
C ALA A 142 8.44 10.02 13.29
N CYS A 143 7.36 9.34 13.65
CA CYS A 143 6.01 9.80 13.34
C CYS A 143 5.45 10.60 14.52
N ASP A 144 4.92 11.77 14.22
CA ASP A 144 4.06 12.50 15.14
C ASP A 144 2.86 11.64 15.55
N THR A 145 2.59 11.67 16.84
CA THR A 145 1.41 11.04 17.47
C THR A 145 0.15 11.90 17.34
N SER A 146 0.23 13.03 16.64
CA SER A 146 -0.88 13.93 16.38
C SER A 146 -1.47 13.76 14.97
N GLY A 147 -2.72 14.21 14.81
CA GLY A 147 -3.41 14.21 13.52
C GLY A 147 -4.37 13.05 13.28
N GLY A 148 -4.97 13.07 12.10
CA GLY A 148 -6.05 12.19 11.67
C GLY A 148 -7.43 12.81 11.81
N GLY A 149 -8.44 12.06 11.38
CA GLY A 149 -9.84 12.45 11.47
C GLY A 149 -10.69 11.40 12.19
N ASP A 150 -11.99 11.54 12.03
CA ASP A 150 -12.96 10.52 12.46
C ASP A 150 -12.96 9.38 11.45
N TYR A 151 -12.60 8.19 11.90
CA TYR A 151 -12.60 6.98 11.10
C TYR A 151 -13.77 6.08 11.49
N GLY A 152 -14.39 5.49 10.47
CA GLY A 152 -15.52 4.59 10.64
C GLY A 152 -15.10 3.17 11.01
N LEU A 153 -16.09 2.35 11.31
CA LEU A 153 -15.93 0.90 11.41
C LEU A 153 -16.88 0.23 10.42
N LEU A 154 -16.41 -0.81 9.76
CA LEU A 154 -17.22 -1.71 8.95
C LEU A 154 -17.01 -3.14 9.44
N GLY A 155 -18.09 -3.93 9.45
CA GLY A 155 -18.00 -5.34 9.79
C GLY A 155 -17.06 -6.08 8.84
N ALA A 156 -16.19 -6.92 9.38
CA ALA A 156 -15.17 -7.63 8.60
C ALA A 156 -15.36 -9.15 8.71
N GLY A 157 -15.48 -9.82 7.56
CA GLY A 157 -15.68 -11.28 7.48
C GLY A 157 -14.46 -12.03 6.95
N GLY A 158 -14.42 -13.36 7.06
CA GLY A 158 -13.42 -14.17 6.32
C GLY A 158 -12.00 -14.14 6.88
N ARG A 159 -11.82 -13.83 8.17
CA ARG A 159 -10.51 -13.83 8.84
C ARG A 159 -9.85 -15.22 8.83
N GLU A 160 -8.58 -15.29 8.43
CA GLU A 160 -7.77 -16.54 8.37
C GLU A 160 -7.18 -16.95 9.75
N GLY A 161 -7.21 -16.06 10.73
CA GLY A 161 -6.83 -16.34 12.13
C GLY A 161 -5.38 -16.03 12.49
N ARG A 162 -4.45 -16.06 11.52
CA ARG A 162 -3.06 -15.63 11.72
C ARG A 162 -2.98 -14.16 12.18
N PRO A 163 -2.03 -13.79 13.08
CA PRO A 163 -1.86 -12.41 13.48
C PRO A 163 -1.39 -11.54 12.29
N PRO A 164 -2.04 -10.40 11.99
CA PRO A 164 -1.67 -9.53 10.88
C PRO A 164 -0.20 -9.09 10.87
N GLU A 165 0.38 -8.83 12.05
CA GLU A 165 1.78 -8.44 12.22
C GLU A 165 2.78 -9.49 11.70
N ALA A 166 2.40 -10.77 11.69
CA ALA A 166 3.21 -11.88 11.20
C ALA A 166 2.71 -12.44 9.85
N HIS A 167 1.73 -11.78 9.23
CA HIS A 167 1.06 -12.29 8.03
C HIS A 167 1.70 -11.71 6.76
N ALA A 168 2.41 -12.53 5.98
CA ALA A 168 3.11 -12.07 4.77
C ALA A 168 2.19 -11.42 3.71
N ASP A 169 0.90 -11.80 3.70
CA ASP A 169 -0.07 -11.13 2.84
C ASP A 169 -0.65 -9.81 3.35
N LEU A 170 -0.63 -9.54 4.67
CA LEU A 170 -1.21 -8.31 5.24
C LEU A 170 -0.14 -7.30 5.61
N ASN A 171 1.00 -7.78 6.11
CA ASN A 171 2.15 -6.96 6.47
C ASN A 171 3.27 -7.18 5.44
N LEU A 172 3.43 -6.24 4.52
CA LEU A 172 4.42 -6.34 3.44
C LEU A 172 5.86 -6.40 3.98
N ALA A 173 6.15 -5.90 5.18
CA ALA A 173 7.46 -6.03 5.83
C ALA A 173 7.87 -7.48 6.07
N VAL A 174 6.91 -8.33 6.44
CA VAL A 174 7.14 -9.75 6.70
C VAL A 174 7.57 -10.42 5.40
N ARG A 175 6.81 -10.18 4.33
CA ARG A 175 7.12 -10.70 3.00
C ARG A 175 8.44 -10.14 2.47
N GLY A 176 8.62 -8.84 2.60
CA GLY A 176 9.79 -8.08 2.18
C GLY A 176 9.78 -7.73 0.69
N TYR A 177 10.69 -6.85 0.32
CA TYR A 177 10.92 -6.41 -1.05
C TYR A 177 12.38 -6.00 -1.24
N LYS A 178 12.81 -5.89 -2.49
CA LYS A 178 14.16 -5.50 -2.89
C LYS A 178 14.10 -4.41 -3.95
N VAL A 179 14.96 -3.38 -3.83
CA VAL A 179 15.15 -2.37 -4.89
C VAL A 179 15.66 -3.07 -6.16
N VAL A 180 15.06 -2.73 -7.30
CA VAL A 180 15.47 -3.18 -8.63
C VAL A 180 15.65 -1.99 -9.57
N ASN A 181 16.35 -2.21 -10.68
CA ASN A 181 16.57 -1.19 -11.70
C ASN A 181 15.56 -1.32 -12.86
N GLY A 182 14.27 -1.19 -12.54
CA GLY A 182 13.20 -1.21 -13.51
C GLY A 182 12.91 0.18 -14.10
N PHE A 183 12.14 0.22 -15.19
CA PHE A 183 11.71 1.48 -15.81
C PHE A 183 10.92 2.37 -14.82
N ARG A 184 11.33 3.63 -14.68
CA ARG A 184 10.73 4.60 -13.74
C ARG A 184 9.70 5.51 -14.42
N GLY A 185 8.69 4.89 -15.02
CA GLY A 185 7.55 5.58 -15.61
C GLY A 185 6.35 4.65 -15.75
N LEU A 186 5.20 5.21 -16.13
CA LEU A 186 4.01 4.40 -16.41
C LEU A 186 4.24 3.50 -17.63
N VAL A 187 3.72 2.28 -17.55
CA VAL A 187 3.85 1.24 -18.57
C VAL A 187 2.50 0.95 -19.20
N ASP A 188 2.49 0.77 -20.52
CA ASP A 188 1.32 0.29 -21.25
C ASP A 188 1.38 -1.23 -21.36
N TYR A 189 0.33 -1.87 -20.84
CA TYR A 189 0.08 -3.29 -21.03
C TYR A 189 -1.08 -3.48 -22.00
N ASP A 190 -1.04 -4.57 -22.76
CA ASP A 190 -2.16 -4.98 -23.61
C ASP A 190 -3.32 -5.54 -22.76
N GLY A 191 -4.48 -5.70 -23.38
CA GLY A 191 -5.66 -6.31 -22.77
C GLY A 191 -6.69 -5.30 -22.26
N THR A 192 -7.71 -5.82 -21.58
CA THR A 192 -8.82 -5.02 -21.07
C THR A 192 -8.38 -4.19 -19.86
N THR A 193 -8.87 -2.95 -19.79
CA THR A 193 -8.86 -2.14 -18.56
C THR A 193 -9.87 -2.69 -17.58
N ASP A 194 -9.48 -2.80 -16.31
CA ASP A 194 -10.44 -3.00 -15.22
C ASP A 194 -10.95 -1.65 -14.71
N ALA A 195 -12.26 -1.42 -14.84
CA ALA A 195 -12.90 -0.19 -14.39
C ALA A 195 -13.01 -0.10 -12.84
N ASP A 196 -12.92 -1.24 -12.16
CA ASP A 196 -13.09 -1.34 -10.70
C ASP A 196 -11.75 -1.26 -9.95
N ALA A 197 -10.67 -0.91 -10.66
CA ALA A 197 -9.33 -0.77 -10.09
C ALA A 197 -9.19 0.55 -9.29
N PRO A 198 -8.57 0.52 -8.08
CA PRO A 198 -8.28 1.75 -7.34
C PRO A 198 -7.30 2.63 -8.12
N GLN A 199 -7.60 3.92 -8.17
CA GLN A 199 -6.86 4.87 -8.97
C GLN A 199 -5.75 5.56 -8.15
N LEU A 200 -4.49 5.21 -8.40
CA LEU A 200 -3.34 5.61 -7.58
C LEU A 200 -3.07 7.12 -7.55
N TRP A 201 -3.50 7.87 -8.57
CA TRP A 201 -3.44 9.33 -8.51
C TRP A 201 -4.30 9.90 -7.36
N GLY A 202 -5.27 9.13 -6.84
CA GLY A 202 -6.07 9.50 -5.67
C GLY A 202 -5.32 9.47 -4.34
N LEU A 203 -4.09 8.95 -4.29
CA LEU A 203 -3.22 9.02 -3.11
C LEU A 203 -2.79 10.46 -2.78
N PHE A 204 -2.75 11.34 -3.78
CA PHE A 204 -2.18 12.69 -3.68
C PHE A 204 -3.27 13.76 -3.69
N ALA A 205 -3.14 14.79 -2.85
CA ALA A 205 -4.15 15.85 -2.69
C ALA A 205 -4.46 16.57 -4.01
N ASP A 206 -3.43 16.86 -4.81
CA ASP A 206 -3.53 17.52 -6.12
C ASP A 206 -3.86 16.55 -7.26
N ARG A 207 -4.03 15.26 -6.94
CA ARG A 207 -4.32 14.19 -7.89
C ARG A 207 -3.28 14.12 -9.02
N ARG A 208 -2.00 14.36 -8.74
CA ARG A 208 -0.94 14.25 -9.76
C ARG A 208 -0.60 12.80 -10.12
N THR A 209 0.07 12.64 -11.26
CA THR A 209 0.90 11.46 -11.52
C THR A 209 2.29 11.78 -10.98
N PRO A 210 2.73 11.18 -9.86
CA PRO A 210 4.04 11.46 -9.28
C PRO A 210 5.15 10.82 -10.13
N ASP A 211 6.35 11.39 -10.04
CA ASP A 211 7.55 10.73 -10.54
C ASP A 211 7.85 9.46 -9.70
N ILE A 212 8.48 8.46 -10.32
CA ILE A 212 8.89 7.22 -9.64
C ILE A 212 10.34 7.37 -9.17
N ALA A 213 10.54 7.41 -7.86
CA ALA A 213 11.85 7.48 -7.22
C ALA A 213 12.61 6.16 -7.38
N HIS A 214 11.95 5.05 -7.02
CA HIS A 214 12.53 3.71 -7.03
C HIS A 214 11.51 2.68 -7.52
N THR A 215 12.03 1.56 -8.02
CA THR A 215 11.26 0.38 -8.38
C THR A 215 11.72 -0.78 -7.52
N TYR A 216 10.79 -1.65 -7.15
CA TYR A 216 11.03 -2.76 -6.25
C TYR A 216 10.40 -4.04 -6.79
N GLN A 217 10.97 -5.18 -6.41
CA GLN A 217 10.33 -6.48 -6.49
C GLN A 217 10.04 -7.01 -5.09
N VAL A 218 8.80 -7.40 -4.86
CA VAL A 218 8.33 -8.08 -3.66
C VAL A 218 8.79 -9.54 -3.70
N TYR A 219 9.19 -10.09 -2.55
CA TYR A 219 9.50 -11.52 -2.45
C TYR A 219 8.22 -12.36 -2.50
N ASP A 220 8.31 -13.55 -3.06
CA ASP A 220 7.26 -14.55 -2.93
C ASP A 220 7.28 -15.16 -1.51
N TRP A 221 6.25 -15.94 -1.18
CA TRP A 221 6.09 -16.57 0.11
C TRP A 221 5.80 -18.05 -0.04
N ASP A 222 6.67 -18.88 0.54
CA ASP A 222 6.41 -20.31 0.64
C ASP A 222 5.56 -20.60 1.89
N TRP A 223 4.29 -20.93 1.65
CA TRP A 223 3.32 -21.23 2.70
C TRP A 223 3.58 -22.55 3.44
N GLY A 224 4.38 -23.46 2.86
CA GLY A 224 4.73 -24.72 3.51
C GLY A 224 5.61 -24.53 4.75
N PRO A 225 6.84 -24.01 4.60
CA PRO A 225 7.71 -23.63 5.71
C PRO A 225 7.32 -22.29 6.34
N ASN A 226 6.35 -21.56 5.77
CA ASN A 226 5.95 -20.21 6.18
C ASN A 226 7.16 -19.25 6.20
N ALA A 227 7.83 -19.14 5.05
CA ALA A 227 9.07 -18.39 4.90
C ALA A 227 9.11 -17.63 3.57
N ARG A 228 9.95 -16.59 3.53
CA ARG A 228 10.26 -15.83 2.32
C ARG A 228 10.90 -16.74 1.27
N ALA A 229 10.41 -16.65 0.04
CA ALA A 229 10.96 -17.34 -1.12
C ALA A 229 11.74 -16.38 -2.04
N ASP A 230 11.91 -16.73 -3.32
CA ASP A 230 12.56 -15.88 -4.32
C ASP A 230 11.73 -14.63 -4.67
N LEU A 231 12.27 -13.71 -5.46
CA LEU A 231 11.53 -12.53 -5.93
C LEU A 231 10.38 -12.94 -6.86
N ILE A 232 9.26 -12.19 -6.81
CA ILE A 232 8.16 -12.37 -7.77
C ILE A 232 8.60 -11.82 -9.13
N GLU A 233 8.63 -12.68 -10.14
CA GLU A 233 9.10 -12.36 -11.50
C GLU A 233 7.98 -12.23 -12.54
N ASP A 234 6.70 -12.38 -12.14
CA ASP A 234 5.55 -12.17 -13.03
C ASP A 234 5.56 -10.77 -13.67
N PHE A 235 6.09 -9.79 -12.92
CA PHE A 235 6.37 -8.44 -13.39
C PHE A 235 7.80 -8.03 -13.00
N GLU A 236 8.45 -7.24 -13.86
CA GLU A 236 9.75 -6.62 -13.58
C GLU A 236 9.71 -5.77 -12.29
N VAL A 237 8.55 -5.18 -12.00
CA VAL A 237 8.31 -4.33 -10.83
C VAL A 237 6.98 -4.73 -10.21
N THR A 238 6.98 -4.99 -8.91
CA THR A 238 5.78 -5.35 -8.13
C THR A 238 5.51 -4.39 -6.97
N MET A 239 6.35 -3.37 -6.83
CA MET A 239 6.16 -2.22 -5.94
C MET A 239 6.93 -1.02 -6.49
N VAL A 240 6.38 0.18 -6.32
CA VAL A 240 7.03 1.44 -6.75
C VAL A 240 7.14 2.39 -5.57
N GLY A 241 8.18 3.20 -5.58
CA GLY A 241 8.33 4.33 -4.69
C GLY A 241 8.01 5.62 -5.43
N PHE A 242 6.98 6.34 -4.99
CA PHE A 242 6.61 7.62 -5.58
C PHE A 242 7.29 8.79 -4.89
N VAL A 243 7.76 9.75 -5.67
CA VAL A 243 8.34 11.00 -5.17
C VAL A 243 7.26 11.86 -4.52
N VAL A 244 7.50 12.18 -3.25
CA VAL A 244 6.65 13.04 -2.42
C VAL A 244 7.48 14.09 -1.71
N SER A 245 6.81 15.11 -1.19
CA SER A 245 7.42 16.07 -0.27
C SER A 245 7.39 15.55 1.15
N ASP A 246 8.36 15.95 1.97
CA ASP A 246 8.31 15.70 3.40
C ASP A 246 7.09 16.39 4.02
N GLY A 247 6.37 15.65 4.86
CA GLY A 247 5.07 16.05 5.42
C GLY A 247 3.88 15.94 4.46
N GLU A 248 4.05 15.44 3.23
CA GLU A 248 2.94 15.31 2.27
C GLU A 248 1.89 14.32 2.79
N SER A 249 0.63 14.76 2.86
CA SER A 249 -0.49 13.91 3.27
C SER A 249 -0.84 12.89 2.18
N ILE A 250 -1.11 11.67 2.61
CA ILE A 250 -1.55 10.57 1.75
C ILE A 250 -3.02 10.27 2.04
N TYR A 251 -3.78 10.03 0.97
CA TYR A 251 -5.23 9.88 0.98
C TYR A 251 -5.66 8.51 0.51
N THR A 252 -6.87 8.10 0.89
CA THR A 252 -7.48 6.86 0.41
C THR A 252 -7.86 6.99 -1.06
N PRO A 253 -7.28 6.20 -1.97
CA PRO A 253 -7.67 6.22 -3.38
C PRO A 253 -9.13 5.80 -3.55
N ASP A 254 -9.82 6.49 -4.47
CA ASP A 254 -11.14 6.09 -4.92
C ASP A 254 -11.03 5.00 -6.00
N PHE A 255 -12.04 4.15 -6.08
CA PHE A 255 -12.19 3.10 -7.10
C PHE A 255 -13.61 3.07 -7.71
N GLY A 256 -14.45 4.08 -7.42
CA GLY A 256 -15.75 4.29 -8.06
C GLY A 256 -16.93 3.54 -7.43
N HIS A 257 -16.68 2.73 -6.39
CA HIS A 257 -17.70 1.93 -5.72
C HIS A 257 -17.53 1.95 -4.19
N GLU A 258 -18.58 1.58 -3.46
CA GLU A 258 -18.57 1.50 -2.01
C GLU A 258 -18.56 0.03 -1.55
N ILE A 259 -17.85 -0.23 -0.45
CA ILE A 259 -17.83 -1.54 0.23
C ILE A 259 -18.86 -1.63 1.37
N GLY A 260 -19.65 -0.56 1.57
CA GLY A 260 -20.69 -0.44 2.59
C GLY A 260 -20.62 0.90 3.34
N ASP A 261 -21.78 1.44 3.74
CA ASP A 261 -21.91 2.63 4.60
C ASP A 261 -21.15 3.90 4.14
N GLY A 262 -20.93 4.06 2.83
CA GLY A 262 -20.16 5.18 2.27
C GLY A 262 -18.64 5.03 2.38
N TYR A 263 -18.13 3.84 2.71
CA TYR A 263 -16.71 3.51 2.73
C TYR A 263 -16.27 2.83 1.44
N VAL A 264 -15.00 2.99 1.08
CA VAL A 264 -14.38 2.39 -0.11
C VAL A 264 -13.24 1.43 0.22
N ALA A 265 -12.64 1.57 1.41
CA ALA A 265 -11.54 0.70 1.81
C ALA A 265 -11.65 0.28 3.27
N LEU A 266 -11.20 -0.94 3.56
CA LEU A 266 -11.04 -1.52 4.88
C LEU A 266 -9.56 -1.57 5.24
N VAL A 267 -9.20 -1.23 6.48
CA VAL A 267 -7.81 -1.30 6.96
C VAL A 267 -7.54 -2.69 7.54
N LEU A 268 -6.82 -3.52 6.78
CA LEU A 268 -6.46 -4.87 7.21
C LEU A 268 -5.27 -4.89 8.16
N TYR A 269 -4.32 -3.99 7.93
CA TYR A 269 -3.13 -3.85 8.74
C TYR A 269 -2.70 -2.39 8.85
N ALA A 270 -2.23 -1.99 10.02
CA ALA A 270 -1.58 -0.71 10.23
C ALA A 270 -0.53 -0.83 11.34
N ASP A 271 0.63 -0.21 11.10
CA ASP A 271 1.62 0.12 12.12
C ASP A 271 2.01 1.62 11.96
N PRO A 272 2.98 2.15 12.70
CA PRO A 272 3.37 3.55 12.55
C PRO A 272 3.88 3.95 11.14
N HIS A 273 4.45 3.03 10.37
CA HIS A 273 5.18 3.28 9.11
C HIS A 273 4.56 2.63 7.87
N ARG A 274 3.50 1.84 8.02
CA ARG A 274 2.83 1.15 6.92
C ARG A 274 1.35 0.88 7.19
N ILE A 275 0.60 0.77 6.09
CA ILE A 275 -0.83 0.47 6.14
C ILE A 275 -1.24 -0.38 4.93
N THR A 276 -2.16 -1.33 5.15
CA THR A 276 -2.71 -2.19 4.11
C THR A 276 -4.21 -1.95 3.98
N LEU A 277 -4.62 -1.54 2.79
CA LEU A 277 -5.99 -1.20 2.43
C LEU A 277 -6.59 -2.29 1.56
N LYS A 278 -7.84 -2.66 1.83
CA LYS A 278 -8.61 -3.62 1.05
C LYS A 278 -9.86 -2.98 0.48
N TYR A 279 -10.12 -3.21 -0.81
CA TYR A 279 -11.26 -2.64 -1.53
C TYR A 279 -12.48 -3.57 -1.57
N THR A 280 -12.59 -4.43 -0.55
CA THR A 280 -13.73 -5.31 -0.27
C THR A 280 -13.92 -5.42 1.24
N GLY A 281 -15.01 -6.07 1.69
CA GLY A 281 -15.38 -6.14 3.11
C GLY A 281 -14.73 -7.27 3.91
N GLU A 282 -13.87 -8.08 3.28
CA GLU A 282 -13.25 -9.25 3.91
C GLU A 282 -11.92 -8.94 4.60
N ASP A 283 -11.68 -9.56 5.75
CA ASP A 283 -10.42 -9.58 6.51
C ASP A 283 -9.42 -10.60 5.94
N ASN A 284 -9.16 -10.51 4.63
CA ASN A 284 -8.15 -11.29 3.91
C ASN A 284 -7.86 -10.63 2.55
N VAL A 285 -6.93 -11.21 1.79
CA VAL A 285 -6.52 -10.70 0.46
C VAL A 285 -7.02 -11.55 -0.70
N ILE A 286 -7.89 -12.53 -0.46
CA ILE A 286 -8.23 -13.60 -1.43
C ILE A 286 -8.98 -13.06 -2.64
N GLU A 287 -9.91 -12.12 -2.45
CA GLU A 287 -10.71 -11.53 -3.53
C GLU A 287 -10.61 -10.02 -3.55
N GLY A 288 -10.50 -9.42 -4.73
CA GLY A 288 -10.45 -7.96 -4.91
C GLY A 288 -9.12 -7.31 -4.59
N TYR A 289 -9.06 -5.98 -4.78
CA TYR A 289 -7.82 -5.21 -4.72
C TYR A 289 -7.32 -4.97 -3.30
N THR A 290 -6.01 -5.08 -3.12
CA THR A 290 -5.31 -4.72 -1.87
C THR A 290 -4.16 -3.78 -2.18
N LEU A 291 -4.04 -2.68 -1.46
CA LEU A 291 -2.90 -1.78 -1.51
C LEU A 291 -2.06 -1.92 -0.25
N HIS A 292 -0.75 -2.04 -0.44
CA HIS A 292 0.23 -1.92 0.63
C HIS A 292 0.95 -0.59 0.48
N LEU A 293 0.92 0.22 1.53
CA LEU A 293 1.62 1.50 1.60
C LEU A 293 2.74 1.41 2.63
N GLU A 294 3.95 1.79 2.23
CA GLU A 294 5.18 1.72 3.02
C GLU A 294 5.83 3.10 3.12
N GLY A 295 6.51 3.38 4.23
CA GLY A 295 7.17 4.68 4.46
C GLY A 295 6.19 5.82 4.77
N ILE A 296 5.01 5.50 5.29
CA ILE A 296 3.96 6.45 5.66
C ILE A 296 3.81 6.52 7.17
N CYS A 297 3.80 7.72 7.74
CA CYS A 297 3.32 7.96 9.08
C CYS A 297 1.79 7.88 9.14
N VAL A 298 1.27 6.73 9.58
CA VAL A 298 -0.18 6.52 9.75
C VAL A 298 -0.69 7.43 10.86
N TYR A 299 -1.80 8.15 10.61
CA TYR A 299 -2.36 9.04 11.62
C TYR A 299 -2.73 8.29 12.91
N ALA A 300 -2.40 8.90 14.05
CA ALA A 300 -2.56 8.26 15.34
C ALA A 300 -4.01 7.85 15.65
N SER A 301 -5.02 8.64 15.26
CA SER A 301 -6.43 8.25 15.48
C SER A 301 -6.82 7.00 14.68
N LEU A 302 -6.29 6.83 13.45
CA LEU A 302 -6.50 5.62 12.65
C LEU A 302 -5.78 4.41 13.24
N LEU A 303 -4.50 4.58 13.59
CA LEU A 303 -3.68 3.52 14.18
C LEU A 303 -4.25 3.05 15.52
N ASN A 304 -4.69 3.98 16.38
CA ASN A 304 -5.33 3.64 17.65
C ASN A 304 -6.65 2.89 17.45
N LEU A 305 -7.47 3.30 16.47
CA LEU A 305 -8.70 2.58 16.15
C LEU A 305 -8.40 1.16 15.66
N TYR A 306 -7.43 1.01 14.75
CA TYR A 306 -6.96 -0.29 14.27
C TYR A 306 -6.51 -1.18 15.44
N ASN A 307 -5.62 -0.69 16.30
CA ASN A 307 -5.10 -1.44 17.45
C ASN A 307 -6.22 -1.86 18.42
N ALA A 308 -7.19 -0.99 18.68
CA ALA A 308 -8.35 -1.31 19.51
C ALA A 308 -9.21 -2.42 18.87
N ARG A 309 -9.38 -2.42 17.54
CA ARG A 309 -10.13 -3.47 16.84
C ARG A 309 -9.36 -4.79 16.76
N GLN A 310 -8.04 -4.73 16.60
CA GLN A 310 -7.16 -5.90 16.65
C GLN A 310 -7.29 -6.62 18.00
N GLN A 311 -7.16 -5.88 19.10
CA GLN A 311 -7.33 -6.41 20.45
C GLN A 311 -8.76 -6.88 20.73
N GLY A 312 -9.75 -6.23 20.12
CA GLY A 312 -11.18 -6.58 20.20
C GLY A 312 -11.62 -7.75 19.30
N GLY A 313 -10.69 -8.45 18.64
CA GLY A 313 -11.00 -9.67 17.87
C GLY A 313 -11.37 -9.45 16.40
N ARG A 314 -11.28 -8.22 15.88
CA ARG A 314 -11.42 -7.86 14.46
C ARG A 314 -12.80 -8.11 13.83
N GLY A 315 -13.87 -8.23 14.61
CA GLY A 315 -15.23 -8.38 14.05
C GLY A 315 -15.71 -7.16 13.24
N ALA A 316 -15.07 -6.00 13.46
CA ALA A 316 -15.15 -4.82 12.61
C ALA A 316 -13.77 -4.16 12.56
N LEU A 317 -13.41 -3.59 11.41
CA LEU A 317 -12.12 -2.93 11.16
C LEU A 317 -12.33 -1.48 10.76
N PRO A 318 -11.30 -0.61 10.90
CA PRO A 318 -11.38 0.76 10.40
C PRO A 318 -11.74 0.77 8.92
N ALA A 319 -12.69 1.62 8.55
CA ALA A 319 -13.15 1.79 7.18
C ALA A 319 -12.99 3.26 6.75
N LEU A 320 -12.64 3.44 5.49
CA LEU A 320 -12.16 4.70 4.94
C LEU A 320 -13.08 5.19 3.81
N ARG A 321 -13.35 6.50 3.80
CA ARG A 321 -14.10 7.17 2.74
C ARG A 321 -13.18 7.54 1.55
N PRO A 322 -13.73 7.77 0.34
CA PRO A 322 -12.93 8.23 -0.78
C PRO A 322 -12.22 9.55 -0.42
N GLY A 323 -10.93 9.64 -0.71
CA GLY A 323 -10.14 10.84 -0.42
C GLY A 323 -10.00 11.15 1.07
N GLN A 324 -10.24 10.20 1.96
CA GLN A 324 -9.98 10.39 3.39
C GLN A 324 -8.48 10.33 3.66
N PRO A 325 -7.89 11.32 4.38
CA PRO A 325 -6.48 11.30 4.74
C PRO A 325 -6.18 10.15 5.71
N ILE A 326 -5.10 9.40 5.45
CA ILE A 326 -4.71 8.20 6.21
C ILE A 326 -3.36 8.34 6.92
N GLY A 327 -2.54 9.27 6.46
CA GLY A 327 -1.26 9.58 7.05
C GLY A 327 -0.54 10.67 6.28
N TYR A 328 0.76 10.78 6.52
CA TYR A 328 1.68 11.65 5.79
C TYR A 328 3.05 10.97 5.66
N VAL A 329 3.93 11.49 4.82
CA VAL A 329 5.27 10.91 4.62
C VAL A 329 6.30 11.70 5.40
N SER A 330 7.13 11.02 6.20
CA SER A 330 8.25 11.61 6.94
C SER A 330 9.56 11.39 6.16
N GLY A 331 9.62 11.94 4.96
CA GLY A 331 10.62 11.64 3.94
C GLY A 331 10.15 12.10 2.55
N ASN A 332 10.82 11.64 1.49
CA ASN A 332 10.53 12.05 0.12
C ASN A 332 10.05 10.91 -0.78
N GLU A 333 9.69 9.76 -0.19
CA GLU A 333 9.21 8.58 -0.92
C GLU A 333 8.09 7.87 -0.16
N VAL A 334 7.03 7.49 -0.88
CA VAL A 334 6.01 6.53 -0.40
C VAL A 334 6.00 5.29 -1.28
N GLY A 335 6.08 4.13 -0.65
CA GLY A 335 6.11 2.84 -1.33
C GLY A 335 4.70 2.30 -1.53
N VAL A 336 4.40 1.81 -2.73
CA VAL A 336 3.07 1.30 -3.09
C VAL A 336 3.20 -0.03 -3.83
N ALA A 337 2.57 -1.07 -3.28
CA ALA A 337 2.37 -2.36 -3.94
C ALA A 337 0.88 -2.64 -4.08
N ILE A 338 0.47 -3.29 -5.17
CA ILE A 338 -0.93 -3.65 -5.44
C ILE A 338 -1.05 -5.15 -5.58
N ARG A 339 -2.14 -5.69 -5.05
CA ARG A 339 -2.57 -7.06 -5.33
C ARG A 339 -3.96 -7.11 -5.91
N ASP A 340 -4.18 -8.07 -6.81
CA ASP A 340 -5.52 -8.56 -7.18
C ASP A 340 -5.60 -10.05 -6.86
N ARG A 341 -6.62 -10.44 -6.09
CA ARG A 341 -6.88 -11.85 -5.73
C ARG A 341 -5.65 -12.61 -5.23
N GLY A 342 -4.82 -11.93 -4.45
CA GLY A 342 -3.59 -12.48 -3.89
C GLY A 342 -2.35 -12.42 -4.81
N ALA A 343 -2.44 -12.07 -6.08
CA ALA A 343 -1.26 -11.87 -6.93
C ALA A 343 -0.75 -10.43 -6.85
N PHE A 344 0.56 -10.23 -6.73
CA PHE A 344 1.16 -8.89 -6.86
C PHE A 344 1.18 -8.46 -8.33
N LEU A 345 0.86 -7.19 -8.58
CA LEU A 345 0.78 -6.61 -9.92
C LEU A 345 1.78 -5.46 -10.06
N ASP A 346 2.02 -5.02 -11.30
CA ASP A 346 2.85 -3.85 -11.58
C ASP A 346 2.06 -2.53 -11.34
N PRO A 347 2.39 -1.73 -10.31
CA PRO A 347 1.69 -0.47 -10.02
C PRO A 347 1.89 0.61 -11.10
N ARG A 348 2.77 0.38 -12.09
CA ARG A 348 3.01 1.28 -13.22
C ARG A 348 1.99 1.11 -14.34
N SER A 349 1.14 0.07 -14.32
CA SER A 349 0.16 -0.19 -15.39
C SER A 349 -0.77 1.02 -15.58
N ARG A 350 -0.59 1.73 -16.69
CA ARG A 350 -1.36 2.95 -16.99
C ARG A 350 -2.84 2.65 -17.14
N LYS A 351 -3.16 1.55 -17.83
CA LYS A 351 -4.54 1.18 -18.18
C LYS A 351 -5.38 0.83 -16.96
N ASP A 352 -4.77 0.39 -15.86
CA ASP A 352 -5.50 -0.12 -14.69
C ASP A 352 -5.54 0.94 -13.58
N TRP A 353 -4.38 1.46 -13.17
CA TRP A 353 -4.26 2.30 -11.95
C TRP A 353 -4.20 3.80 -12.21
N TRP A 354 -4.02 4.20 -13.47
CA TRP A 354 -3.77 5.58 -13.88
C TRP A 354 -4.69 6.01 -15.02
N GLN A 355 -5.97 5.64 -14.94
CA GLN A 355 -6.92 5.95 -15.99
C GLN A 355 -7.03 7.47 -16.19
N GLY A 356 -6.92 7.90 -17.46
CA GLY A 356 -6.93 9.31 -17.84
C GLY A 356 -5.59 10.04 -17.65
N ARG A 357 -4.47 9.33 -17.44
CA ARG A 357 -3.12 9.90 -17.26
C ARG A 357 -2.14 9.53 -18.35
#